data_AF-A0A1S8WYD9-F1
#
_entry.id   AF-A0A1S8WYD9-F1
#
_cell.length_a   1.000
_cell.length_b   1.000
_cell.length_c   1.000
_cell.angle_alpha   90.00
_cell.angle_beta   90.00
_cell.angle_gamma   90.00
#
_symmetry.space_group_name_H-M   'P 1'
#
loop_
_entity.id
_entity.type
_entity.pdbx_description
1 polymer ?
#
loop_
_entity_poly.entity_id
_entity_poly.type
_entity_poly.pdbx_seq_one_letter_code
_entity_poly.pdbx_strand_id
1 'polypeptide(L)'
;MYVREREHTEIRSLMKNNGGTGRNSGELGREMLFSPMSRKQELRLLSEQNWNLRRYRNCTRITEEWGVMTYSALLNARAMPPEYLILETSFLLWLINRQLNAGIKGCLTVSRFVVASPSDEDFCARIKNHQFFGQVDVQHCAFAGRHGKFIDENLLQLNVITLSKAIYRPAFSMMADELNRDRAGCHHNVVPYVCPHSGGCGA
;
A
#
# COMPACT_ATOMS: atom_id res chain seq x y z
N MET A 1 -1.84 -4.37 -14.33
CA MET A 1 -2.17 -3.84 -12.99
C MET A 1 -2.97 -2.55 -13.17
N TYR A 2 -4.27 -2.68 -13.50
CA TYR A 2 -4.92 -1.95 -14.62
C TYR A 2 -4.01 -0.94 -15.35
N VAL A 3 -3.07 -1.55 -16.06
CA VAL A 3 -2.50 -1.03 -17.29
C VAL A 3 -3.53 -1.48 -18.32
N ARG A 4 -4.26 -0.53 -18.90
CA ARG A 4 -5.02 -0.77 -20.14
C ARG A 4 -4.80 0.39 -21.09
N GLU A 5 -4.63 0.00 -22.34
CA GLU A 5 -4.33 0.78 -23.53
C GLU A 5 -5.43 1.78 -23.92
N ARG A 6 -5.06 2.67 -24.84
CA ARG A 6 -5.80 3.80 -25.43
C ARG A 6 -7.27 3.51 -25.75
N GLU A 7 -8.12 4.52 -25.56
CA GLU A 7 -8.80 5.24 -26.65
C GLU A 7 -9.43 6.55 -26.13
N HIS A 8 -9.42 7.57 -26.98
CA HIS A 8 -10.05 8.87 -26.79
C HIS A 8 -11.57 8.70 -26.64
N THR A 9 -12.23 9.52 -25.82
CA THR A 9 -13.31 10.47 -26.20
C THR A 9 -14.01 11.02 -24.94
N GLU A 10 -13.93 12.34 -24.85
CA GLU A 10 -14.83 13.33 -24.22
C GLU A 10 -15.41 13.21 -22.80
N ILE A 11 -15.18 14.35 -22.12
CA ILE A 11 -15.80 14.89 -20.92
C ILE A 11 -17.11 15.61 -21.30
N ARG A 12 -18.18 15.41 -20.50
CA ARG A 12 -19.22 16.38 -20.06
C ARG A 12 -20.33 15.54 -19.40
N SER A 13 -20.94 15.86 -18.26
CA SER A 13 -21.36 17.16 -17.75
C SER A 13 -21.47 17.18 -16.22
N LEU A 14 -21.12 18.33 -15.66
CA LEU A 14 -21.37 18.78 -14.31
C LEU A 14 -22.85 19.07 -14.03
N MET A 15 -23.22 18.86 -12.75
CA MET A 15 -24.10 19.69 -11.90
C MET A 15 -25.59 19.83 -12.24
N LYS A 16 -26.42 19.57 -11.22
CA LYS A 16 -27.20 20.59 -10.47
C LYS A 16 -28.17 19.90 -9.48
N ASN A 17 -28.13 20.26 -8.20
CA ASN A 17 -29.16 21.13 -7.61
C ASN A 17 -28.97 21.36 -6.10
N ASN A 18 -29.19 22.62 -5.73
CA ASN A 18 -29.19 23.21 -4.40
C ASN A 18 -30.49 22.93 -3.63
N GLY A 19 -30.44 23.08 -2.31
CA GLY A 19 -31.58 23.60 -1.54
C GLY A 19 -31.55 23.20 -0.07
N GLY A 20 -31.50 24.18 0.84
CA GLY A 20 -31.86 23.94 2.25
C GLY A 20 -31.11 24.79 3.27
N THR A 21 -31.61 26.00 3.52
CA THR A 21 -31.22 26.94 4.58
C THR A 21 -31.71 26.52 5.97
N GLY A 22 -30.94 26.83 7.02
CA GLY A 22 -31.41 26.84 8.41
C GLY A 22 -30.33 27.27 9.40
N ARG A 23 -30.34 28.55 9.79
CA ARG A 23 -29.54 29.10 10.91
C ARG A 23 -30.20 28.71 12.24
N ASN A 24 -29.39 28.31 13.23
CA ASN A 24 -29.60 28.66 14.62
C ASN A 24 -28.25 28.69 15.36
N SER A 25 -28.00 29.80 16.02
CA SER A 25 -26.83 30.15 16.82
C SER A 25 -27.08 29.79 18.29
N GLY A 26 -26.14 29.06 18.87
CA GLY A 26 -26.02 28.82 20.31
C GLY A 26 -24.57 28.49 20.62
N GLU A 27 -23.85 29.46 21.19
CA GLU A 27 -22.48 29.30 21.70
C GLU A 27 -22.52 28.50 23.00
N LEU A 28 -21.83 27.36 23.04
CA LEU A 28 -21.34 26.72 24.25
C LEU A 28 -20.17 25.80 23.89
N GLY A 29 -19.01 26.07 24.48
CA GLY A 29 -17.84 25.18 24.53
C GLY A 29 -17.11 24.95 23.20
N ARG A 30 -16.06 25.76 22.92
CA ARG A 30 -15.01 25.34 21.97
C ARG A 30 -14.17 24.24 22.61
N GLU A 31 -14.73 23.03 22.70
CA GLU A 31 -13.90 21.85 22.49
C GLU A 31 -13.32 21.98 21.08
N MET A 32 -12.00 21.85 20.95
CA MET A 32 -11.38 21.63 19.64
C MET A 32 -11.81 20.25 19.16
N LEU A 33 -13.04 20.15 18.68
CA LEU A 33 -13.50 19.09 17.81
C LEU A 33 -12.66 19.22 16.54
N PHE A 34 -11.53 18.51 16.51
CA PHE A 34 -10.88 18.16 15.27
C PHE A 34 -11.98 17.59 14.37
N SER A 35 -12.40 18.37 13.37
CA SER A 35 -13.26 17.84 12.33
C SER A 35 -12.55 16.59 11.80
N PRO A 36 -13.19 15.41 11.79
CA PRO A 36 -12.55 14.21 11.28
C PRO A 36 -12.07 14.54 9.87
N MET A 37 -10.76 14.56 9.68
CA MET A 37 -10.17 14.79 8.36
C MET A 37 -10.89 13.85 7.40
N SER A 38 -11.34 14.36 6.27
CA SER A 38 -11.95 13.51 5.25
C SER A 38 -10.94 12.39 4.95
N ARG A 39 -11.39 11.13 4.94
CA ARG A 39 -10.50 9.95 4.87
C ARG A 39 -9.61 9.90 3.59
N LYS A 40 -9.84 10.78 2.60
CA LYS A 40 -8.96 11.03 1.45
C LYS A 40 -7.71 11.86 1.80
N GLN A 41 -7.74 12.62 2.89
CA GLN A 41 -6.64 13.45 3.37
C GLN A 41 -5.55 12.63 4.07
N GLU A 42 -5.88 11.52 4.73
CA GLU A 42 -4.92 10.70 5.49
C GLU A 42 -3.78 10.16 4.59
N LEU A 43 -4.08 9.44 3.51
CA LEU A 43 -3.05 8.94 2.58
C LEU A 43 -2.36 10.05 1.77
N ARG A 44 -2.98 11.23 1.67
CA ARG A 44 -2.31 12.40 1.09
C ARG A 44 -1.22 12.92 1.99
N LEU A 45 -1.46 12.99 3.28
CA LEU A 45 -0.49 13.43 4.28
C LEU A 45 0.70 12.46 4.39
N LEU A 46 0.46 11.16 4.30
CA LEU A 46 1.52 10.14 4.39
C LEU A 46 2.55 10.19 3.24
N SER A 47 2.20 10.81 2.12
CA SER A 47 3.00 10.76 0.90
C SER A 47 2.85 12.06 0.09
N GLU A 48 2.82 13.20 0.76
CA GLU A 48 2.49 14.51 0.18
C GLU A 48 3.35 14.81 -1.08
N GLN A 49 4.64 14.51 -1.01
CA GLN A 49 5.55 14.68 -2.14
C GLN A 49 5.10 13.93 -3.40
N ASN A 50 4.68 12.67 -3.29
CA ASN A 50 4.24 11.91 -4.47
C ASN A 50 2.90 12.39 -5.01
N TRP A 51 2.03 12.94 -4.15
CA TRP A 51 0.81 13.60 -4.59
C TRP A 51 1.10 14.90 -5.34
N ASN A 52 2.05 15.69 -4.85
CA ASN A 52 2.52 16.92 -5.51
C ASN A 52 3.18 16.61 -6.85
N LEU A 53 3.93 15.50 -6.94
CA LEU A 53 4.50 14.97 -8.19
C LEU A 53 3.46 14.27 -9.07
N ARG A 54 2.18 14.23 -8.68
CA ARG A 54 1.08 13.59 -9.43
C ARG A 54 1.31 12.12 -9.76
N ARG A 55 2.07 11.41 -8.92
CA ARG A 55 2.35 9.96 -9.07
C ARG A 55 1.15 9.10 -8.73
N TYR A 56 0.24 9.60 -7.89
CA TYR A 56 -1.05 8.98 -7.60
C TYR A 56 -2.17 9.76 -8.29
N ARG A 57 -3.07 9.04 -8.99
CA ARG A 57 -4.27 9.61 -9.61
C ARG A 57 -5.43 9.68 -8.65
N ASN A 58 -5.69 8.58 -7.95
CA ASN A 58 -6.80 8.44 -7.04
C ASN A 58 -6.40 7.53 -5.87
N CYS A 59 -7.03 7.74 -4.72
CA CYS A 59 -6.95 6.86 -3.58
C CYS A 59 -8.31 6.78 -2.89
N THR A 60 -8.80 5.56 -2.67
CA THR A 60 -10.11 5.30 -2.08
C THR A 60 -9.97 4.24 -1.00
N ARG A 61 -10.47 4.52 0.21
CA ARG A 61 -10.56 3.52 1.26
C ARG A 61 -11.56 2.44 0.85
N ILE A 62 -11.17 1.18 0.96
CA ILE A 62 -11.97 0.02 0.54
C ILE A 62 -12.70 -0.56 1.75
N THR A 63 -11.95 -0.95 2.78
CA THR A 63 -12.50 -1.61 3.98
C THR A 63 -11.65 -1.27 5.22
N GLU A 64 -12.18 -1.58 6.39
CA GLU A 64 -11.43 -1.69 7.64
C GLU A 64 -11.85 -3.00 8.31
N GLU A 65 -10.91 -3.92 8.47
CA GLU A 65 -11.15 -5.25 9.03
C GLU A 65 -10.02 -5.55 10.00
N TRP A 66 -10.35 -5.96 11.24
CA TRP A 66 -9.36 -6.32 12.27
C TRP A 66 -8.34 -5.21 12.57
N GLY A 67 -8.77 -3.94 12.51
CA GLY A 67 -7.89 -2.78 12.69
C GLY A 67 -6.99 -2.45 11.49
N VAL A 68 -7.06 -3.24 10.41
CA VAL A 68 -6.33 -2.99 9.16
C VAL A 68 -7.20 -2.14 8.23
N MET A 69 -6.79 -0.89 8.01
CA MET A 69 -7.39 -0.03 7.00
C MET A 69 -6.83 -0.34 5.61
N THR A 70 -7.70 -0.75 4.69
CA THR A 70 -7.32 -1.06 3.30
C THR A 70 -7.70 0.09 2.38
N TYR A 71 -6.76 0.52 1.55
CA TYR A 71 -6.97 1.55 0.54
C TYR A 71 -6.57 1.03 -0.84
N SER A 72 -7.30 1.48 -1.87
CA SER A 72 -6.97 1.29 -3.27
C SER A 72 -6.38 2.58 -3.81
N ALA A 73 -5.16 2.52 -4.34
CA ALA A 73 -4.48 3.64 -4.98
C ALA A 73 -4.24 3.35 -6.47
N LEU A 74 -4.55 4.33 -7.32
CA LEU A 74 -4.27 4.29 -8.74
C LEU A 74 -3.01 5.10 -9.05
N LEU A 75 -2.01 4.45 -9.64
CA LEU A 75 -0.77 5.11 -10.05
C LEU A 75 -0.95 5.87 -11.37
N ASN A 76 -0.23 6.97 -11.51
CA ASN A 76 -0.11 7.71 -12.76
C ASN A 76 1.19 7.34 -13.47
N ALA A 77 1.14 6.36 -14.36
CA ALA A 77 2.33 5.87 -15.07
C ALA A 77 3.12 7.00 -15.78
N ARG A 78 2.44 8.05 -16.27
CA ARG A 78 3.10 9.19 -16.93
C ARG A 78 3.93 10.08 -16.01
N ALA A 79 3.67 10.03 -14.70
CA ALA A 79 4.39 10.80 -13.69
C ALA A 79 5.39 9.95 -12.90
N MET A 80 5.49 8.66 -13.22
CA MET A 80 6.47 7.76 -12.63
C MET A 80 7.76 7.80 -13.44
N PRO A 81 8.93 7.74 -12.79
CA PRO A 81 10.19 7.51 -13.48
C PRO A 81 10.12 6.26 -14.37
N PRO A 82 10.63 6.29 -15.62
CA PRO A 82 10.55 5.17 -16.56
C PRO A 82 11.11 3.85 -16.01
N GLU A 83 12.18 3.93 -15.21
CA GLU A 83 12.82 2.79 -14.55
C GLU A 83 11.88 2.08 -13.57
N TYR A 84 10.86 2.75 -13.05
CA TYR A 84 9.88 2.13 -12.14
C TYR A 84 8.78 1.38 -12.88
N LEU A 85 8.53 1.74 -14.15
CA LEU A 85 7.48 1.12 -14.97
C LEU A 85 7.85 -0.28 -15.47
N ILE A 86 9.15 -0.59 -15.50
CA ILE A 86 9.67 -1.90 -15.93
C ILE A 86 9.90 -2.86 -14.74
N LEU A 87 9.65 -2.41 -13.51
CA LEU A 87 9.86 -3.24 -12.33
C LEU A 87 8.81 -4.35 -12.26
N GLU A 88 9.26 -5.52 -11.84
CA GLU A 88 8.35 -6.57 -11.40
C GLU A 88 7.47 -6.09 -10.25
N THR A 89 6.25 -6.62 -10.18
CA THR A 89 5.22 -6.14 -9.25
C THR A 89 5.70 -6.07 -7.81
N SER A 90 6.45 -7.07 -7.31
CA SER A 90 6.94 -7.08 -5.93
C SER A 90 7.92 -5.94 -5.64
N PHE A 91 8.82 -5.60 -6.58
CA PHE A 91 9.74 -4.47 -6.42
C PHE A 91 9.01 -3.13 -6.53
N LEU A 92 8.03 -3.03 -7.44
CA LEU A 92 7.19 -1.84 -7.53
C LEU A 92 6.38 -1.61 -6.24
N LEU A 93 5.83 -2.66 -5.65
CA LEU A 93 5.12 -2.57 -4.37
C LEU A 93 6.04 -2.13 -3.24
N TRP A 94 7.27 -2.64 -3.19
CA TRP A 94 8.28 -2.19 -2.22
C TRP A 94 8.56 -0.69 -2.35
N LEU A 95 8.72 -0.20 -3.58
CA LEU A 95 8.94 1.23 -3.83
C LEU A 95 7.76 2.08 -3.33
N ILE A 96 6.52 1.66 -3.61
CA ILE A 96 5.32 2.34 -3.13
C ILE A 96 5.25 2.29 -1.61
N ASN A 97 5.58 1.15 -1.00
CA ASN A 97 5.59 1.00 0.46
C ASN A 97 6.58 1.96 1.11
N ARG A 98 7.79 2.05 0.56
CA ARG A 98 8.80 3.02 0.98
C ARG A 98 8.28 4.46 0.89
N GLN A 99 7.60 4.80 -0.20
CA GLN A 99 7.03 6.14 -0.41
C GLN A 99 5.96 6.51 0.62
N LEU A 100 5.11 5.55 1.01
CA LEU A 100 4.10 5.75 2.06
C LEU A 100 4.70 5.87 3.45
N ASN A 101 5.85 5.24 3.67
CA ASN A 101 6.62 5.31 4.92
C ASN A 101 7.68 6.41 4.86
N ALA A 102 7.36 7.59 4.30
CA ALA A 102 8.24 8.76 4.24
C ALA A 102 9.66 8.51 3.69
N GLY A 103 9.84 7.52 2.82
CA GLY A 103 11.14 7.18 2.21
C GLY A 103 12.01 6.22 3.02
N ILE A 104 11.50 5.64 4.13
CA ILE A 104 12.24 4.66 4.93
C ILE A 104 12.58 3.42 4.07
N LYS A 105 13.89 3.19 3.90
CA LYS A 105 14.45 2.15 3.03
C LYS A 105 14.32 0.74 3.63
N GLY A 106 14.20 0.63 4.95
CA GLY A 106 14.24 -0.65 5.65
C GLY A 106 12.94 -1.45 5.59
N CYS A 107 11.82 -0.90 5.16
CA CYS A 107 10.54 -1.58 5.26
C CYS A 107 10.47 -2.79 4.33
N LEU A 108 10.07 -3.93 4.87
CA LEU A 108 9.72 -5.12 4.10
C LEU A 108 8.34 -4.93 3.47
N THR A 109 8.13 -5.54 2.31
CA THR A 109 6.84 -5.53 1.64
C THR A 109 6.41 -6.95 1.32
N VAL A 110 5.20 -7.30 1.76
CA VAL A 110 4.63 -8.62 1.55
C VAL A 110 3.65 -8.56 0.39
N SER A 111 3.90 -9.36 -0.64
CA SER A 111 3.03 -9.57 -1.79
C SER A 111 2.63 -11.03 -1.82
N ARG A 112 1.51 -11.37 -1.18
CA ARG A 112 1.12 -12.76 -0.90
C ARG A 112 2.22 -13.48 -0.11
N PHE A 113 2.83 -14.50 -0.70
CA PHE A 113 3.90 -15.31 -0.12
C PHE A 113 5.31 -14.82 -0.50
N VAL A 114 5.41 -13.68 -1.18
CA VAL A 114 6.68 -13.09 -1.61
C VAL A 114 6.99 -11.88 -0.74
N VAL A 115 8.18 -11.84 -0.18
CA VAL A 115 8.70 -10.70 0.57
C VAL A 115 9.76 -9.99 -0.27
N ALA A 116 9.51 -8.72 -0.57
CA ALA A 116 10.49 -7.82 -1.17
C ALA A 116 11.17 -7.00 -0.07
N SER A 117 12.50 -6.91 -0.12
CA SER A 117 13.30 -6.18 0.85
C SER A 117 14.62 -5.70 0.25
N PRO A 118 15.34 -4.77 0.91
CA PRO A 118 16.78 -4.64 0.72
C PRO A 118 17.47 -5.99 0.89
N SER A 119 18.59 -6.18 0.20
CA SER A 119 19.38 -7.40 0.22
C SER A 119 19.78 -7.76 1.65
N ASP A 120 19.48 -9.00 2.03
CA ASP A 120 19.57 -9.49 3.40
C ASP A 120 19.68 -11.02 3.37
N GLU A 121 20.92 -11.51 3.37
CA GLU A 121 21.22 -12.93 3.15
C GLU A 121 20.70 -13.82 4.29
N ASP A 122 20.53 -13.24 5.49
CA ASP A 122 20.05 -13.94 6.68
C ASP A 122 18.53 -13.89 6.86
N PHE A 123 17.79 -13.25 5.94
CA PHE A 123 16.34 -13.06 6.07
C PHE A 123 15.61 -14.37 6.38
N CYS A 124 15.82 -15.41 5.56
CA CYS A 124 15.14 -16.69 5.74
C CYS A 124 15.57 -17.41 7.03
N ALA A 125 16.84 -17.28 7.44
CA ALA A 125 17.34 -17.88 8.67
C ALA A 125 16.63 -17.29 9.89
N ARG A 126 16.39 -15.98 9.90
CA ARG A 126 15.71 -15.29 11.01
C ARG A 126 14.23 -15.65 11.14
N ILE A 127 13.54 -15.91 10.03
CA ILE A 127 12.10 -16.18 10.05
C ILE A 127 11.75 -17.67 10.06
N LYS A 128 12.73 -18.58 9.92
CA LYS A 128 12.49 -20.03 9.81
C LYS A 128 11.68 -20.61 10.97
N ASN A 129 11.93 -20.14 12.19
CA ASN A 129 11.23 -20.59 13.40
C ASN A 129 10.16 -19.58 13.86
N HIS A 130 9.84 -18.60 13.01
CA HIS A 130 8.86 -17.59 13.35
C HIS A 130 7.45 -18.15 13.17
N GLN A 131 6.58 -17.81 14.11
CA GLN A 131 5.18 -18.17 14.08
C GLN A 131 4.32 -16.91 13.99
N PHE A 132 3.73 -16.67 12.82
CA PHE A 132 2.86 -15.52 12.62
C PHE A 132 1.57 -15.68 13.41
N PHE A 133 1.18 -14.60 14.09
CA PHE A 133 -0.05 -14.52 14.89
C PHE A 133 -0.17 -15.62 15.96
N GLY A 134 0.95 -16.22 16.38
CA GLY A 134 0.99 -17.32 17.35
C GLY A 134 0.36 -18.64 16.88
N GLN A 135 0.13 -18.82 15.57
CA GLN A 135 -0.54 -20.02 15.07
C GLN A 135 -0.21 -20.45 13.63
N VAL A 136 0.56 -19.66 12.87
CA VAL A 136 0.94 -19.99 11.49
C VAL A 136 2.46 -20.06 11.40
N ASP A 137 2.99 -21.26 11.16
CA ASP A 137 4.43 -21.48 11.08
C ASP A 137 4.96 -21.23 9.68
N VAL A 138 6.20 -20.75 9.59
CA VAL A 138 6.97 -20.76 8.32
C VAL A 138 7.48 -22.17 8.05
N GLN A 139 6.90 -22.85 7.06
CA GLN A 139 7.37 -24.19 6.65
C GLN A 139 8.64 -24.10 5.80
N HIS A 140 8.70 -23.11 4.92
CA HIS A 140 9.81 -22.92 4.01
C HIS A 140 10.05 -21.44 3.76
N CYS A 141 11.31 -21.05 3.64
CA CYS A 141 11.71 -19.74 3.12
C CYS A 141 12.89 -19.95 2.19
N ALA A 142 12.82 -19.37 1.00
CA ALA A 142 13.89 -19.42 0.02
C ALA A 142 14.10 -18.07 -0.66
N PHE A 143 15.37 -17.78 -0.95
CA PHE A 143 15.73 -16.73 -1.88
C PHE A 143 15.18 -17.07 -3.28
N ALA A 144 14.41 -16.15 -3.84
CA ALA A 144 13.76 -16.32 -5.15
C ALA A 144 14.43 -15.50 -6.25
N GLY A 145 15.15 -14.44 -5.88
CA GLY A 145 15.84 -13.60 -6.85
C GLY A 145 16.22 -12.23 -6.31
N ARG A 146 16.92 -11.48 -7.15
CA ARG A 146 17.40 -10.13 -6.84
C ARG A 146 17.19 -9.23 -8.05
N HIS A 147 16.84 -7.98 -7.82
CA HIS A 147 16.81 -7.01 -8.91
C HIS A 147 18.24 -6.76 -9.39
N GLY A 148 18.47 -6.83 -10.71
CA GLY A 148 19.81 -6.72 -11.28
C GLY A 148 20.46 -5.33 -11.18
N LYS A 149 19.74 -4.34 -10.66
CA LYS A 149 20.21 -2.96 -10.48
C LYS A 149 19.85 -2.46 -9.09
N PHE A 150 20.48 -1.37 -8.68
CA PHE A 150 20.07 -0.63 -7.49
C PHE A 150 18.79 0.15 -7.79
N ILE A 151 17.85 0.12 -6.85
CA ILE A 151 16.66 0.96 -6.84
C ILE A 151 16.78 1.86 -5.61
N ASP A 152 16.88 3.16 -5.83
CA ASP A 152 17.07 4.15 -4.75
C ASP A 152 18.17 3.74 -3.77
N GLU A 153 19.36 3.44 -4.31
CA GLU A 153 20.57 3.02 -3.58
C GLU A 153 20.46 1.66 -2.86
N ASN A 154 19.38 0.91 -3.08
CA ASN A 154 19.22 -0.42 -2.49
C ASN A 154 19.25 -1.51 -3.56
N LEU A 155 20.02 -2.56 -3.30
CA LEU A 155 19.92 -3.81 -4.03
C LEU A 155 18.76 -4.60 -3.44
N LEU A 156 17.68 -4.79 -4.20
CA LEU A 156 16.48 -5.46 -3.70
C LEU A 156 16.50 -6.95 -3.98
N GLN A 157 15.98 -7.74 -3.03
CA GLN A 157 15.80 -9.17 -3.16
C GLN A 157 14.34 -9.59 -2.94
N LEU A 158 14.03 -10.80 -3.41
CA LEU A 158 12.77 -11.48 -3.18
C LEU A 158 13.04 -12.77 -2.41
N ASN A 159 12.24 -13.00 -1.38
CA ASN A 159 12.16 -14.28 -0.69
C ASN A 159 10.74 -14.83 -0.79
N VAL A 160 10.60 -16.12 -1.02
CA VAL A 160 9.32 -16.82 -1.03
C VAL A 160 9.17 -17.58 0.28
N ILE A 161 8.03 -17.39 0.94
CA ILE A 161 7.68 -18.01 2.22
C ILE A 161 6.50 -18.95 2.02
N THR A 162 6.61 -20.20 2.46
CA THR A 162 5.50 -21.14 2.55
C THR A 162 5.04 -21.24 3.99
N LEU A 163 3.73 -21.16 4.21
CA LEU A 163 3.11 -21.18 5.54
C LEU A 163 2.46 -22.55 5.81
N SER A 164 2.36 -22.93 7.09
CA SER A 164 1.76 -24.21 7.50
C SER A 164 0.27 -24.34 7.18
N LYS A 165 -0.41 -23.20 6.99
CA LYS A 165 -1.82 -23.15 6.58
C LYS A 165 -2.08 -21.91 5.73
N ALA A 166 -3.12 -21.98 4.90
CA ALA A 166 -3.59 -20.83 4.15
C ALA A 166 -4.05 -19.72 5.11
N ILE A 167 -3.75 -18.47 4.75
CA ILE A 167 -4.20 -17.29 5.49
C ILE A 167 -5.16 -16.46 4.65
N TYR A 168 -6.12 -15.83 5.30
CA TYR A 168 -7.04 -14.90 4.64
C TYR A 168 -6.31 -13.61 4.27
N ARG A 169 -6.86 -12.86 3.32
CA ARG A 169 -6.15 -11.77 2.67
C ARG A 169 -5.70 -10.63 3.60
N PRO A 170 -6.55 -10.08 4.49
CA PRO A 170 -6.09 -9.09 5.48
C PRO A 170 -4.92 -9.56 6.35
N ALA A 171 -4.75 -10.87 6.57
CA ALA A 171 -3.62 -11.39 7.33
C ALA A 171 -2.26 -11.15 6.66
N PHE A 172 -2.19 -10.90 5.34
CA PHE A 172 -0.93 -10.50 4.70
C PHE A 172 -0.44 -9.13 5.20
N SER A 173 -1.35 -8.19 5.47
CA SER A 173 -0.99 -6.89 6.05
C SER A 173 -0.48 -7.07 7.48
N MET A 174 -1.16 -7.89 8.28
CA MET A 174 -0.72 -8.20 9.64
C MET A 174 0.65 -8.91 9.65
N MET A 175 0.91 -9.77 8.67
CA MET A 175 2.22 -10.44 8.52
C MET A 175 3.30 -9.42 8.20
N ALA A 176 3.00 -8.45 7.33
CA ALA A 176 3.90 -7.35 7.02
C ALA A 176 4.13 -6.44 8.25
N ASP A 177 3.11 -6.16 9.05
CA ASP A 177 3.24 -5.41 10.31
C ASP A 177 4.15 -6.16 11.29
N GLU A 178 3.98 -7.48 11.42
CA GLU A 178 4.81 -8.31 12.29
C GLU A 178 6.27 -8.37 11.83
N LEU A 179 6.51 -8.55 10.53
CA LEU A 179 7.87 -8.53 9.95
C LEU A 179 8.56 -7.16 10.07
N ASN A 180 7.78 -6.09 10.13
CA ASN A 180 8.27 -4.71 10.26
C ASN A 180 8.25 -4.19 11.71
N ARG A 181 7.83 -4.99 12.71
CA ARG A 181 7.61 -4.52 14.10
C ARG A 181 8.83 -3.82 14.70
N ASP A 182 10.02 -4.33 14.43
CA ASP A 182 11.28 -3.79 14.97
C ASP A 182 11.92 -2.74 14.03
N ARG A 183 11.22 -2.33 12.97
CA ARG A 183 11.70 -1.38 11.97
C ARG A 183 11.03 -0.03 12.17
N ALA A 184 11.74 0.87 12.84
CA ALA A 184 11.26 2.23 13.08
C ALA A 184 10.80 2.92 11.78
N GLY A 185 9.60 3.49 11.80
CA GLY A 185 9.02 4.22 10.66
C GLY A 185 8.26 3.37 9.64
N CYS A 186 8.20 2.04 9.80
CA CYS A 186 7.45 1.16 8.89
C CYS A 186 6.00 0.95 9.38
N HIS A 187 5.20 2.01 9.29
CA HIS A 187 3.82 2.06 9.80
C HIS A 187 2.75 1.69 8.77
N HIS A 188 3.11 1.65 7.49
CA HIS A 188 2.18 1.39 6.39
C HIS A 188 2.66 0.19 5.59
N ASN A 189 1.72 -0.65 5.18
CA ASN A 189 1.99 -1.84 4.39
C ASN A 189 1.14 -1.88 3.13
N VAL A 190 1.81 -2.05 1.99
CA VAL A 190 1.17 -2.19 0.68
C VAL A 190 1.10 -3.66 0.32
N VAL A 191 -0.11 -4.15 0.06
CA VAL A 191 -0.37 -5.49 -0.48
C VAL A 191 -1.08 -5.36 -1.83
N PRO A 192 -0.80 -6.24 -2.82
CA PRO A 192 -1.45 -6.15 -4.13
C PRO A 192 -2.96 -6.33 -3.99
N TYR A 193 -3.72 -5.43 -4.63
CA TYR A 193 -5.18 -5.56 -4.71
C TYR A 193 -5.66 -6.14 -6.05
N VAL A 194 -6.21 -7.36 -6.03
CA VAL A 194 -6.91 -7.94 -7.19
C VAL A 194 -8.39 -7.63 -7.08
N CYS A 195 -8.94 -6.92 -8.07
CA CYS A 195 -10.37 -6.64 -8.15
C CYS A 195 -11.12 -7.95 -8.47
N PRO A 196 -12.08 -8.39 -7.64
CA PRO A 196 -12.96 -9.48 -8.01
C PRO A 196 -13.73 -9.09 -9.28
N HIS A 197 -13.83 -10.00 -10.24
CA HIS A 197 -14.28 -9.75 -11.62
C HIS A 197 -15.78 -9.40 -11.77
N SER A 198 -16.44 -8.91 -10.73
CA SER A 198 -17.85 -8.52 -10.77
C SER A 198 -18.02 -7.11 -10.22
N GLY A 199 -17.99 -6.11 -11.10
CA GLY A 199 -18.42 -4.73 -10.77
C GLY A 199 -17.37 -3.62 -10.86
N GLY A 200 -16.14 -3.92 -11.27
CA GLY A 200 -15.10 -2.91 -11.52
C GLY A 200 -14.50 -2.31 -10.25
N CYS A 201 -13.18 -2.09 -10.26
CA CYS A 201 -12.58 -1.12 -9.36
C CYS A 201 -12.92 0.26 -9.95
N GLY A 202 -14.00 0.86 -9.44
CA GLY A 202 -14.76 1.95 -10.06
C GLY A 202 -13.95 3.03 -10.77
N ALA A 203 -14.52 3.46 -11.91
CA ALA A 203 -14.13 4.61 -12.73
C ALA A 203 -14.06 5.92 -11.93
#